data_AF-J3EUV2-F1
#
_entry.id   AF-J3EUV2-F1
#
_cell.length_a   1.000
_cell.length_b   1.000
_cell.length_c   1.000
_cell.angle_alpha   90.00
_cell.angle_beta   90.00
_cell.angle_gamma   90.00
#
_symmetry.space_group_name_H-M   'P 1'
#
loop_
_entity.id
_entity.type
_entity.pdbx_description
1 polymer ?
#
loop_
_entity_poly.entity_id
_entity_poly.type
_entity_poly.pdbx_seq_one_letter_code
_entity_poly.pdbx_strand_id
1 'polypeptide(L)'
;MADLFGLLTEGVILSENHYRPMSATPEDRRTNVEYRTIQGRETRVRTIPDEIYVEWRPGRPVYFGVRVGDHIKDADRDVESAHITEWEVVEITPETVVGVNQKNGERTEWDRRDLEQRLVTRQYATNLSEFATLTVHPVGSWESYEAATDADKPTREPSVNVVVFGNNGEKYGRRYRFVEPGETTRIELLDQDASIERLDSELQRQLDETVSQALDEDGYTVQ
;
A
#
# COMPACT_ATOMS: atom_id res chain seq x y z
N MET A 1 71.34 11.08 -35.41
CA MET A 1 71.02 11.53 -34.03
C MET A 1 69.87 10.64 -33.58
N ALA A 2 70.14 9.51 -32.89
CA ALA A 2 70.36 9.40 -31.43
C ALA A 2 69.09 9.86 -30.68
N ASP A 3 68.40 9.15 -29.80
CA ASP A 3 68.54 7.89 -29.03
C ASP A 3 67.08 7.36 -28.80
N LEU A 4 66.72 6.06 -28.67
CA LEU A 4 67.11 4.97 -27.75
C LEU A 4 66.59 5.12 -26.29
N PHE A 5 65.88 4.06 -25.86
CA PHE A 5 65.49 3.66 -24.49
C PHE A 5 64.42 4.50 -23.74
N GLY A 6 63.49 3.92 -22.98
CA GLY A 6 63.25 2.54 -22.60
C GLY A 6 62.22 2.43 -21.45
N LEU A 7 61.71 1.20 -21.31
CA LEU A 7 61.26 0.49 -20.10
C LEU A 7 59.94 0.87 -19.37
N LEU A 8 59.09 -0.15 -19.40
CA LEU A 8 58.08 -0.57 -18.43
C LEU A 8 58.52 -0.42 -16.97
N THR A 9 57.57 0.01 -16.12
CA THR A 9 57.41 -0.52 -14.76
C THR A 9 55.92 -0.57 -14.39
N GLU A 10 55.56 -1.72 -13.86
CA GLU A 10 54.27 -2.05 -13.27
C GLU A 10 53.96 -1.15 -12.07
N GLY A 11 52.69 -0.82 -11.91
CA GLY A 11 52.15 -0.11 -10.76
C GLY A 11 50.66 -0.40 -10.63
N VAL A 12 50.34 -1.55 -10.04
CA VAL A 12 49.01 -1.86 -9.52
C VAL A 12 48.68 -0.83 -8.43
N ILE A 13 47.67 -0.01 -8.66
CA ILE A 13 46.95 0.71 -7.59
C ILE A 13 45.47 0.38 -7.74
N LEU A 14 45.03 -0.53 -6.89
CA LEU A 14 43.65 -0.69 -6.45
C LEU A 14 43.31 0.53 -5.58
N SER A 15 42.34 1.36 -5.96
CA SER A 15 41.55 2.12 -4.99
C SER A 15 40.28 2.69 -5.61
N GLU A 16 39.17 2.20 -5.08
CA GLU A 16 37.96 2.94 -4.71
C GLU A 16 37.03 3.43 -5.83
N ASN A 17 36.03 2.57 -6.07
CA ASN A 17 34.63 2.93 -6.31
C ASN A 17 34.27 4.29 -5.70
N HIS A 18 34.28 5.33 -6.53
CA HIS A 18 33.44 6.50 -6.31
C HIS A 18 32.24 6.39 -7.24
N TYR A 19 31.33 5.50 -6.86
CA TYR A 19 29.95 5.54 -7.34
C TYR A 19 29.37 6.85 -6.82
N ARG A 20 29.40 7.90 -7.64
CA ARG A 20 28.54 9.06 -7.42
C ARG A 20 27.11 8.57 -7.67
N PRO A 21 26.20 8.59 -6.68
CA PRO A 21 24.79 8.47 -7.02
C PRO A 21 24.45 9.65 -7.94
N MET A 22 24.18 9.34 -9.21
CA MET A 22 23.45 10.26 -10.08
C MET A 22 22.15 10.55 -9.36
N SER A 23 22.03 11.79 -8.91
CA SER A 23 20.77 12.36 -8.45
C SER A 23 19.77 12.17 -9.57
N ALA A 24 18.86 11.21 -9.40
CA ALA A 24 17.74 11.02 -10.31
C ALA A 24 16.97 12.35 -10.37
N THR A 25 17.05 13.01 -11.52
CA THR A 25 16.25 14.20 -11.80
C THR A 25 14.76 13.84 -11.74
N PRO A 26 13.88 14.74 -11.30
CA PRO A 26 12.45 14.45 -11.06
C PRO A 26 11.64 14.01 -12.30
N GLU A 27 12.24 13.97 -13.49
CA GLU A 27 11.57 13.73 -14.77
C GLU A 27 11.46 12.25 -15.20
N ASP A 28 12.04 11.29 -14.46
CA ASP A 28 11.98 9.86 -14.82
C ASP A 28 10.91 9.03 -14.07
N ARG A 29 10.06 9.67 -13.25
CA ARG A 29 8.90 9.01 -12.61
C ARG A 29 7.67 9.08 -13.50
N ARG A 30 7.71 8.45 -14.68
CA ARG A 30 6.49 8.24 -15.48
C ARG A 30 5.64 7.17 -14.80
N THR A 31 4.82 7.57 -13.83
CA THR A 31 3.73 6.73 -13.30
C THR A 31 2.75 6.50 -14.45
N ASN A 32 2.89 5.39 -15.16
CA ASN A 32 1.92 5.01 -16.18
C ASN A 32 0.70 4.40 -15.49
N VAL A 33 -0.47 4.95 -15.75
CA VAL A 33 -1.74 4.45 -15.23
C VAL A 33 -2.41 3.68 -16.35
N GLU A 34 -2.50 2.36 -16.20
CA GLU A 34 -3.15 1.50 -17.19
C GLU A 34 -4.48 0.99 -16.65
N TYR A 35 -5.52 1.10 -17.48
CA TYR A 35 -6.82 0.49 -17.22
C TYR A 35 -6.89 -0.83 -17.99
N ARG A 36 -7.04 -1.94 -17.27
CA ARG A 36 -7.10 -3.30 -17.85
C ARG A 36 -8.36 -4.02 -17.40
N THR A 37 -8.78 -5.03 -18.17
CA THR A 37 -9.81 -5.98 -17.74
C THR A 37 -9.16 -7.27 -17.26
N ILE A 38 -9.27 -7.58 -15.96
CA ILE A 38 -8.78 -8.83 -15.36
C ILE A 38 -9.99 -9.66 -14.92
N GLN A 39 -10.17 -10.86 -15.47
CA GLN A 39 -11.35 -11.72 -15.25
C GLN A 39 -12.71 -11.00 -15.41
N GLY A 40 -12.84 -10.18 -16.46
CA GLY A 40 -14.07 -9.45 -16.75
C GLY A 40 -14.33 -8.23 -15.86
N ARG A 41 -13.31 -7.74 -15.13
CA ARG A 41 -13.43 -6.62 -14.20
C ARG A 41 -12.44 -5.50 -14.54
N GLU A 42 -12.88 -4.25 -14.48
CA GLU A 42 -12.04 -3.07 -14.70
C GLU A 42 -11.08 -2.82 -13.53
N THR A 43 -9.79 -2.87 -13.82
CA THR A 43 -8.69 -2.75 -12.85
C THR A 43 -7.76 -1.63 -13.28
N ARG A 44 -7.35 -0.80 -12.32
CA ARG A 44 -6.34 0.26 -12.50
C ARG A 44 -5.00 -0.25 -11.99
N VAL A 45 -4.04 -0.42 -12.88
CA VAL A 45 -2.67 -0.79 -12.55
C VAL A 45 -1.80 0.44 -12.68
N ARG A 46 -0.97 0.74 -11.68
CA ARG A 46 0.07 1.77 -11.83
C ARG A 46 1.42 1.08 -11.98
N THR A 47 2.13 1.42 -13.05
CA THR A 47 3.51 0.99 -13.22
C THR A 47 4.40 1.99 -12.52
N ILE A 48 4.81 1.65 -11.30
CA ILE A 48 5.80 2.37 -10.52
C ILE A 48 7.07 1.50 -10.54
N PRO A 49 8.25 2.06 -10.87
CA PRO A 49 9.51 1.34 -10.66
C PRO A 49 9.59 0.88 -9.20
N ASP A 50 9.96 -0.38 -8.97
CA ASP A 50 10.14 -0.98 -7.64
C ASP A 50 8.86 -1.23 -6.80
N GLU A 51 7.66 -1.02 -7.35
CA GLU A 51 6.39 -1.30 -6.66
C GLU A 51 5.33 -1.85 -7.62
N ILE A 52 4.64 -2.92 -7.22
CA ILE A 52 3.39 -3.35 -7.88
C ILE A 52 2.24 -2.58 -7.26
N TYR A 53 1.44 -1.86 -8.05
CA TYR A 53 0.25 -1.15 -7.57
C TYR A 53 -0.96 -1.60 -8.37
N VAL A 54 -1.94 -2.21 -7.70
CA VAL A 54 -3.21 -2.64 -8.33
C VAL A 54 -4.40 -2.16 -7.51
N GLU A 55 -5.22 -1.29 -8.11
CA GLU A 55 -6.46 -0.74 -7.57
C GLU A 55 -7.67 -1.27 -8.37
N TRP A 56 -8.66 -1.82 -7.68
CA TRP A 56 -9.91 -2.32 -8.31
C TRP A 56 -11.13 -1.50 -7.87
N ARG A 57 -12.13 -1.21 -8.74
CA ARG A 57 -13.21 -0.22 -8.42
C ARG A 57 -14.71 -0.58 -8.55
N PRO A 58 -15.24 -1.73 -9.03
CA PRO A 58 -16.67 -1.97 -8.97
C PRO A 58 -17.09 -2.53 -7.60
N GLY A 59 -17.67 -1.66 -6.76
CA GLY A 59 -18.41 -1.99 -5.53
C GLY A 59 -17.56 -2.17 -4.27
N ARG A 60 -16.31 -2.66 -4.37
CA ARG A 60 -15.39 -2.81 -3.23
C ARG A 60 -13.94 -2.53 -3.64
N PRO A 61 -13.36 -1.36 -3.29
CA PRO A 61 -11.95 -1.10 -3.53
C PRO A 61 -11.06 -2.13 -2.86
N VAL A 62 -10.15 -2.76 -3.60
CA VAL A 62 -9.12 -3.66 -3.07
C VAL A 62 -7.79 -3.15 -3.61
N TYR A 63 -6.80 -3.09 -2.73
CA TYR A 63 -5.48 -2.59 -3.06
C TYR A 63 -4.43 -3.67 -2.85
N PHE A 64 -3.62 -3.95 -3.86
CA PHE A 64 -2.43 -4.79 -3.71
C PHE A 64 -1.20 -3.97 -4.05
N GLY A 65 -0.29 -3.89 -3.07
CA GLY A 65 1.00 -3.21 -3.13
C GLY A 65 2.11 -4.18 -2.77
N VAL A 66 3.08 -4.40 -3.65
CA VAL A 66 4.25 -5.25 -3.35
C VAL A 66 5.52 -4.46 -3.60
N ARG A 67 6.40 -4.42 -2.60
CA ARG A 67 7.72 -3.78 -2.63
C ARG A 67 8.83 -4.79 -2.34
N VAL A 68 10.06 -4.37 -2.58
CA VAL A 68 11.24 -5.11 -2.10
C VAL A 68 11.21 -5.17 -0.57
N GLY A 69 11.38 -6.37 -0.01
CA GLY A 69 11.25 -6.70 1.41
C GLY A 69 9.88 -7.26 1.81
N ASP A 70 8.86 -7.13 0.95
CA ASP A 70 7.56 -7.76 1.19
C ASP A 70 7.60 -9.27 0.93
N HIS A 71 6.59 -9.97 1.43
CA HIS A 71 6.45 -11.41 1.36
C HIS A 71 5.29 -11.77 0.44
N ILE A 72 5.50 -12.77 -0.41
CA ILE A 72 4.46 -13.39 -1.25
C ILE A 72 4.28 -14.83 -0.79
N LYS A 73 3.04 -15.25 -0.66
CA LYS A 73 2.64 -16.58 -0.18
C LYS A 73 1.76 -17.29 -1.19
N ASP A 74 2.03 -18.56 -1.50
CA ASP A 74 1.23 -19.41 -2.42
C ASP A 74 -0.06 -19.98 -1.82
N ALA A 75 -0.70 -19.21 -0.96
CA ALA A 75 -1.97 -19.54 -0.34
C ALA A 75 -2.72 -18.27 0.03
N ASP A 76 -3.97 -18.43 0.46
CA ASP A 76 -4.69 -17.34 1.12
C ASP A 76 -3.96 -16.95 2.42
N ARG A 77 -4.07 -15.68 2.80
CA ARG A 77 -3.34 -15.07 3.91
C ARG A 77 -3.53 -15.84 5.23
N ASP A 78 -4.75 -16.29 5.48
CA ASP A 78 -5.20 -16.90 6.74
C ASP A 78 -4.84 -18.39 6.85
N VAL A 79 -4.19 -18.97 5.83
CA VAL A 79 -3.86 -20.40 5.80
C VAL A 79 -2.44 -20.61 6.30
N GLU A 80 -2.29 -21.33 7.40
CA GLU A 80 -0.97 -21.79 7.87
C GLU A 80 -0.79 -23.28 7.55
N SER A 81 0.27 -23.62 6.82
CA SER A 81 0.61 -25.01 6.49
C SER A 81 2.10 -25.13 6.19
N ALA A 82 2.71 -26.24 6.61
CA ALA A 82 4.10 -26.54 6.32
C ALA A 82 4.41 -26.62 4.81
N HIS A 83 3.39 -26.90 4.00
CA HIS A 83 3.48 -27.01 2.54
C HIS A 83 3.35 -25.68 1.80
N ILE A 84 3.03 -24.61 2.51
CA ILE A 84 2.97 -23.28 1.92
C ILE A 84 4.38 -22.75 1.72
N THR A 85 4.60 -22.18 0.55
CA THR A 85 5.83 -21.50 0.20
C THR A 85 5.64 -20.00 0.35
N GLU A 86 6.64 -19.39 0.97
CA GLU A 86 6.71 -17.95 1.18
C GLU A 86 8.04 -17.44 0.65
N TRP A 87 7.98 -16.35 -0.11
CA TRP A 87 9.12 -15.73 -0.73
C TRP A 87 9.22 -14.28 -0.28
N GLU A 88 10.40 -13.87 0.16
CA GLU A 88 10.74 -12.46 0.33
C GLU A 88 11.08 -11.87 -1.05
N VAL A 89 10.44 -10.78 -1.43
CA VAL A 89 10.67 -10.08 -2.69
C VAL A 89 11.98 -9.31 -2.57
N VAL A 90 12.94 -9.62 -3.44
CA VAL A 90 14.28 -9.02 -3.40
C VAL A 90 14.54 -8.08 -4.57
N GLU A 91 13.72 -8.16 -5.62
CA GLU A 91 13.89 -7.36 -6.83
C GLU A 91 12.55 -7.21 -7.56
N ILE A 92 12.25 -5.99 -8.01
CA ILE A 92 11.09 -5.69 -8.85
C ILE A 92 11.58 -4.84 -10.01
N THR A 93 11.37 -5.31 -11.23
CA THR A 93 11.59 -4.55 -12.47
C THR A 93 10.24 -4.25 -13.13
N PRO A 94 10.21 -3.49 -14.24
CA PRO A 94 8.97 -3.30 -15.00
C PRO A 94 8.39 -4.59 -15.61
N GLU A 95 9.18 -5.66 -15.73
CA GLU A 95 8.79 -6.90 -16.43
C GLU A 95 8.79 -8.12 -15.52
N THR A 96 9.62 -8.11 -14.48
CA THR A 96 9.88 -9.27 -13.64
C THR A 96 9.84 -8.91 -12.16
N VAL A 97 9.47 -9.89 -11.35
CA VAL A 97 9.54 -9.83 -9.89
C VAL A 97 10.30 -11.04 -9.41
N VAL A 98 11.21 -10.86 -8.47
CA VAL A 98 12.04 -11.93 -7.98
C VAL A 98 11.89 -12.08 -6.47
N GLY A 99 11.59 -13.30 -6.06
CA GLY A 99 11.48 -13.68 -4.66
C GLY A 99 12.53 -14.73 -4.28
N VAL A 100 12.90 -14.73 -3.01
CA VAL A 100 13.77 -15.74 -2.40
C VAL A 100 12.94 -16.51 -1.37
N ASN A 101 12.86 -17.82 -1.54
CA ASN A 101 12.10 -18.70 -0.66
C ASN A 101 12.72 -18.69 0.74
N GLN A 102 11.93 -18.34 1.75
CA GLN A 102 12.44 -18.15 3.12
C GLN A 102 12.92 -19.45 3.77
N LYS A 103 12.47 -20.62 3.29
CA LYS A 103 12.84 -21.92 3.88
C LYS A 103 14.15 -22.45 3.34
N ASN A 104 14.40 -22.32 2.04
CA ASN A 104 15.52 -22.98 1.36
C ASN A 104 16.44 -22.02 0.58
N GLY A 105 16.11 -20.73 0.51
CA GLY A 105 16.89 -19.72 -0.21
C GLY A 105 16.78 -19.82 -1.73
N GLU A 106 15.91 -20.67 -2.27
CA GLU A 106 15.74 -20.79 -3.71
C GLU A 106 15.11 -19.54 -4.30
N ARG A 107 15.68 -19.08 -5.42
CA ARG A 107 15.21 -17.89 -6.14
C ARG A 107 14.11 -18.29 -7.12
N THR A 108 12.98 -17.60 -7.05
CA THR A 108 11.85 -17.72 -7.98
C THR A 108 11.67 -16.40 -8.71
N GLU A 109 11.49 -16.47 -10.03
CA GLU A 109 11.19 -15.32 -10.87
C GLU A 109 9.76 -15.44 -11.42
N TRP A 110 9.00 -14.35 -11.31
CA TRP A 110 7.68 -14.21 -11.90
C TRP A 110 7.71 -13.17 -13.02
N ASP A 111 6.98 -13.44 -14.10
CA ASP A 111 6.49 -12.36 -14.94
C ASP A 111 5.60 -11.44 -14.10
N ARG A 112 5.86 -10.14 -14.17
CA ARG A 112 5.19 -9.14 -13.34
C ARG A 112 3.69 -9.11 -13.57
N ARG A 113 3.24 -9.23 -14.83
CA ARG A 113 1.80 -9.17 -15.17
C ARG A 113 1.07 -10.41 -14.68
N ASP A 114 1.70 -11.56 -14.79
CA ASP A 114 1.16 -12.81 -14.24
C ASP A 114 1.03 -12.73 -12.71
N LEU A 115 2.04 -12.19 -12.03
CA LEU A 115 1.99 -11.99 -10.58
C LEU A 115 0.88 -11.01 -10.17
N GLU A 116 0.77 -9.86 -10.85
CA GLU A 116 -0.33 -8.89 -10.68
C GLU A 116 -1.71 -9.59 -10.77
N GLN A 117 -1.91 -10.41 -11.80
CA GLN A 117 -3.16 -11.15 -11.99
C GLN A 117 -3.39 -12.19 -10.88
N ARG A 118 -2.35 -12.88 -10.43
CA ARG A 118 -2.45 -13.91 -9.38
C ARG A 118 -2.74 -13.33 -8.00
N LEU A 119 -2.25 -12.13 -7.69
CA LEU A 119 -2.63 -11.38 -6.48
C LEU A 119 -4.12 -10.99 -6.52
N VAL A 120 -4.58 -10.42 -7.64
CA VAL A 120 -6.00 -10.05 -7.82
C VAL A 120 -6.94 -11.26 -7.69
N THR A 121 -6.50 -12.41 -8.19
CA THR A 121 -7.28 -13.66 -8.16
C THR A 121 -7.08 -14.47 -6.88
N ARG A 122 -6.34 -13.94 -5.90
CA ARG A 122 -6.03 -14.58 -4.61
C ARG A 122 -5.37 -15.95 -4.74
N GLN A 123 -4.63 -16.16 -5.82
CA GLN A 123 -3.73 -17.31 -5.94
C GLN A 123 -2.45 -17.08 -5.13
N TYR A 124 -2.08 -15.81 -4.95
CA TYR A 124 -1.06 -15.36 -4.02
C TYR A 124 -1.65 -14.37 -3.02
N ALA A 125 -1.08 -14.35 -1.82
CA ALA A 125 -1.28 -13.31 -0.82
C ALA A 125 0.04 -12.58 -0.54
N THR A 126 -0.05 -11.37 -0.01
CA THR A 126 1.10 -10.61 0.48
C THR A 126 0.86 -10.13 1.91
N ASN A 127 1.92 -9.84 2.67
CA ASN A 127 1.79 -9.31 4.03
C ASN A 127 1.30 -7.86 4.02
N LEU A 128 0.70 -7.41 5.12
CA LEU A 128 0.49 -5.99 5.34
C LEU A 128 1.84 -5.36 5.71
N SER A 129 2.29 -4.39 4.92
CA SER A 129 3.46 -3.56 5.24
C SER A 129 3.18 -2.06 5.11
N GLU A 130 2.05 -1.66 4.52
CA GLU A 130 1.64 -0.27 4.46
C GLU A 130 0.12 -0.08 4.27
N PHE A 131 -0.33 1.15 4.49
CA PHE A 131 -1.66 1.63 4.15
C PHE A 131 -1.58 2.57 2.95
N ALA A 132 -1.95 2.07 1.77
CA ALA A 132 -1.65 2.79 0.54
C ALA A 132 -2.72 3.77 0.08
N THR A 133 -3.96 3.59 0.52
CA THR A 133 -5.03 4.54 0.23
C THR A 133 -6.05 4.52 1.34
N LEU A 134 -6.78 5.63 1.46
CA LEU A 134 -7.87 5.77 2.41
C LEU A 134 -9.02 6.55 1.75
N THR A 135 -10.18 6.52 2.39
CA THR A 135 -11.33 7.32 2.01
C THR A 135 -12.00 7.83 3.27
N VAL A 136 -12.16 9.14 3.37
CA VAL A 136 -12.97 9.80 4.38
C VAL A 136 -14.33 10.12 3.77
N HIS A 137 -15.40 9.78 4.48
CA HIS A 137 -16.76 9.94 3.98
C HIS A 137 -17.69 10.42 5.11
N PRO A 138 -18.14 11.69 5.09
CA PRO A 138 -19.19 12.15 5.99
C PRO A 138 -20.53 11.48 5.67
N VAL A 139 -21.25 11.05 6.70
CA VAL A 139 -22.56 10.39 6.60
C VAL A 139 -23.59 11.21 7.36
N GLY A 140 -24.62 11.67 6.65
CA GLY A 140 -25.68 12.49 7.22
C GLY A 140 -25.27 13.95 7.43
N SER A 141 -26.16 14.71 8.04
CA SER A 141 -25.96 16.13 8.40
C SER A 141 -26.82 16.46 9.62
N TRP A 142 -26.40 17.42 10.44
CA TRP A 142 -27.20 17.89 11.57
C TRP A 142 -28.57 18.43 11.12
N GLU A 143 -28.63 19.22 10.04
CA GLU A 143 -29.90 19.73 9.50
C GLU A 143 -30.91 18.61 9.21
N SER A 144 -30.48 17.57 8.50
CA SER A 144 -31.32 16.39 8.21
C SER A 144 -31.69 15.60 9.46
N TYR A 145 -30.80 15.55 10.46
CA TYR A 145 -31.04 14.86 11.72
C TYR A 145 -32.08 15.59 12.57
N GLU A 146 -31.95 16.91 12.71
CA GLU A 146 -32.88 17.77 13.44
C GLU A 146 -34.27 17.73 12.79
N ALA A 147 -34.35 17.91 11.47
CA ALA A 147 -35.63 17.85 10.74
C ALA A 147 -36.32 16.49 10.86
N ALA A 148 -35.57 15.39 10.92
CA ALA A 148 -36.13 14.06 11.12
C ALA A 148 -36.59 13.84 12.58
N THR A 149 -35.84 14.39 13.54
CA THR A 149 -36.15 14.31 14.97
C THR A 149 -37.42 15.10 15.29
N ASP A 150 -37.55 16.33 14.76
CA ASP A 150 -38.76 17.16 14.88
C ASP A 150 -39.99 16.49 14.27
N ALA A 151 -39.78 15.65 13.24
CA ALA A 151 -40.82 14.89 12.58
C ALA A 151 -41.08 13.49 13.19
N ASP A 152 -40.46 13.15 14.33
CA ASP A 152 -40.51 11.84 15.00
C ASP A 152 -40.19 10.66 14.05
N LYS A 153 -39.22 10.87 13.14
CA LYS A 153 -38.78 9.86 12.16
C LYS A 153 -37.52 9.15 12.65
N PRO A 154 -37.37 7.84 12.39
CA PRO A 154 -36.12 7.14 12.62
C PRO A 154 -34.98 7.79 11.83
N THR A 155 -33.98 8.30 12.54
CA THR A 155 -32.77 8.89 11.96
C THR A 155 -31.54 8.49 12.79
N ARG A 156 -30.35 8.70 12.24
CA ARG A 156 -29.07 8.47 12.94
C ARG A 156 -28.30 9.78 12.98
N GLU A 157 -27.60 10.00 14.08
CA GLU A 157 -26.68 11.13 14.20
C GLU A 157 -25.66 11.11 13.05
N PRO A 158 -25.26 12.30 12.55
CA PRO A 158 -24.23 12.39 11.54
C PRO A 158 -22.89 11.87 12.07
N SER A 159 -22.08 11.30 11.18
CA SER A 159 -20.79 10.69 11.54
C SER A 159 -19.80 10.75 10.38
N VAL A 160 -18.52 10.57 10.67
CA VAL A 160 -17.46 10.49 9.66
C VAL A 160 -16.95 9.06 9.61
N ASN A 161 -17.03 8.43 8.45
CA ASN A 161 -16.47 7.10 8.23
C ASN A 161 -15.12 7.22 7.53
N VAL A 162 -14.12 6.53 8.04
CA VAL A 162 -12.80 6.41 7.42
C VAL A 162 -12.59 4.95 7.05
N VAL A 163 -12.23 4.69 5.80
CA VAL A 163 -11.87 3.35 5.32
C VAL A 163 -10.45 3.40 4.80
N VAL A 164 -9.56 2.62 5.41
CA VAL A 164 -8.15 2.51 5.03
C VAL A 164 -7.93 1.17 4.33
N PHE A 165 -7.09 1.17 3.30
CA PHE A 165 -6.80 0.00 2.48
C PHE A 165 -5.33 -0.39 2.65
N GLY A 166 -5.09 -1.59 3.15
CA GLY A 166 -3.76 -2.18 3.25
C GLY A 166 -3.25 -2.68 1.91
N ASN A 167 -1.92 -2.74 1.73
CA ASN A 167 -1.27 -3.29 0.54
C ASN A 167 -1.43 -4.80 0.33
N ASN A 168 -2.02 -5.49 1.29
CA ASN A 168 -2.40 -6.89 1.21
C ASN A 168 -3.85 -7.15 0.76
N GLY A 169 -4.58 -6.10 0.36
CA GLY A 169 -5.99 -6.21 -0.04
C GLY A 169 -6.97 -6.12 1.12
N GLU A 170 -6.51 -5.85 2.34
CA GLU A 170 -7.37 -5.64 3.50
C GLU A 170 -7.95 -4.24 3.57
N LYS A 171 -9.03 -4.13 4.35
CA LYS A 171 -9.67 -2.87 4.68
C LYS A 171 -9.81 -2.75 6.17
N TYR A 172 -9.67 -1.53 6.66
CA TYR A 172 -9.74 -1.17 8.05
C TYR A 172 -10.67 0.03 8.19
N GLY A 173 -11.84 -0.19 8.79
CA GLY A 173 -12.85 0.82 9.04
C GLY A 173 -12.67 1.48 10.40
N ARG A 174 -12.81 2.81 10.42
CA ARG A 174 -13.03 3.61 11.62
C ARG A 174 -14.25 4.48 11.45
N ARG A 175 -15.00 4.66 12.53
CA ARG A 175 -16.15 5.55 12.58
C ARG A 175 -15.95 6.57 13.69
N TYR A 176 -16.16 7.82 13.34
CA TYR A 176 -16.06 8.95 14.25
C TYR A 176 -17.43 9.61 14.38
N ARG A 177 -17.73 10.09 15.59
CA ARG A 177 -18.91 10.92 15.87
C ARG A 177 -18.47 12.36 16.10
N PHE A 178 -19.35 13.32 15.81
CA PHE A 178 -19.13 14.71 16.22
C PHE A 178 -19.26 14.82 17.73
N VAL A 179 -18.41 15.63 18.36
CA VAL A 179 -18.37 15.72 19.83
C VAL A 179 -19.64 16.32 20.45
N GLU A 180 -20.34 17.17 19.70
CA GLU A 180 -21.53 17.89 20.17
C GLU A 180 -22.56 18.05 19.02
N PRO A 181 -23.86 18.19 19.32
CA PRO A 181 -24.86 18.54 18.32
C PRO A 181 -24.56 19.86 17.60
N GLY A 182 -24.72 19.88 16.28
CA GLY A 182 -24.41 21.04 15.43
C GLY A 182 -22.92 21.23 15.10
N GLU A 183 -22.02 20.45 15.71
CA GLU A 183 -20.59 20.46 15.41
C GLU A 183 -20.31 19.85 14.03
N THR A 184 -19.31 20.39 13.32
CA THR A 184 -18.99 19.99 11.94
C THR A 184 -17.52 19.63 11.72
N THR A 185 -16.64 19.92 12.67
CA THR A 185 -15.20 19.69 12.51
C THR A 185 -14.60 18.83 13.62
N ARG A 186 -15.02 19.02 14.88
CA ARG A 186 -14.50 18.25 16.01
C ARG A 186 -15.17 16.88 16.11
N ILE A 187 -14.36 15.83 16.11
CA ILE A 187 -14.80 14.44 16.09
C ILE A 187 -14.04 13.59 17.11
N GLU A 188 -14.67 12.52 17.58
CA GLU A 188 -14.07 11.53 18.47
C GLU A 188 -14.31 10.11 17.92
N LEU A 189 -13.39 9.19 18.19
CA LEU A 189 -13.51 7.81 17.74
C LEU A 189 -14.70 7.14 18.43
N LEU A 190 -15.67 6.68 17.63
CA LEU A 190 -16.85 5.97 18.11
C LEU A 190 -16.63 4.45 18.09
N ASP A 191 -16.12 3.93 16.97
CA ASP A 191 -15.94 2.50 16.75
C ASP A 191 -14.87 2.22 15.69
N GLN A 192 -14.30 1.02 15.70
CA GLN A 192 -13.32 0.58 14.71
C GLN A 192 -13.40 -0.93 14.46
N ASP A 193 -12.93 -1.36 13.28
CA ASP A 193 -12.91 -2.77 12.95
C ASP A 193 -12.00 -3.57 13.90
N ALA A 194 -12.48 -4.72 14.37
CA ALA A 194 -11.73 -5.62 15.27
C ALA A 194 -10.44 -6.21 14.64
N SER A 195 -10.23 -6.04 13.34
CA SER A 195 -8.95 -6.37 12.67
C SER A 195 -7.86 -5.36 13.02
N ILE A 196 -8.20 -4.11 13.31
CA ILE A 196 -7.25 -3.04 13.67
C ILE A 196 -6.58 -3.35 15.01
N GLU A 197 -7.35 -3.87 15.97
CA GLU A 197 -6.85 -4.24 17.30
C GLU A 197 -5.83 -5.38 17.26
N ARG A 198 -5.79 -6.16 16.17
CA ARG A 198 -4.87 -7.29 15.98
C ARG A 198 -3.60 -6.92 15.22
N LEU A 199 -3.54 -5.70 14.68
CA LEU A 199 -2.33 -5.19 14.08
C LEU A 199 -1.22 -5.08 15.14
N ASP A 200 0.03 -5.28 14.72
CA ASP A 200 1.15 -5.00 15.61
C ASP A 200 1.26 -3.49 15.89
N SER A 201 2.05 -3.13 16.91
CA SER A 201 2.15 -1.74 17.38
C SER A 201 2.68 -0.78 16.32
N GLU A 202 3.51 -1.26 15.40
CA GLU A 202 4.08 -0.41 14.36
C GLU A 202 3.05 -0.13 13.26
N LEU A 203 2.31 -1.16 12.81
CA LEU A 203 1.21 -0.99 11.87
C LEU A 203 0.05 -0.18 12.48
N GLN A 204 -0.26 -0.34 13.77
CA GLN A 204 -1.24 0.51 14.44
C GLN A 204 -0.82 1.98 14.42
N ARG A 205 0.44 2.27 14.74
CA ARG A 205 0.99 3.64 14.70
C ARG A 205 0.91 4.24 13.30
N GLN A 206 1.30 3.48 12.27
CA GLN A 206 1.22 3.92 10.88
C GLN A 206 -0.23 4.18 10.44
N LEU A 207 -1.18 3.34 10.86
CA LEU A 207 -2.60 3.54 10.62
C LEU A 207 -3.09 4.84 11.28
N ASP A 208 -2.73 5.06 12.55
CA ASP A 208 -3.11 6.24 13.31
C ASP A 208 -2.58 7.53 12.69
N GLU A 209 -1.31 7.54 12.28
CA GLU A 209 -0.67 8.67 11.60
C GLU A 209 -1.37 8.95 10.25
N THR A 210 -1.61 7.90 9.45
CA THR A 210 -2.27 8.02 8.14
C THR A 210 -3.70 8.55 8.25
N VAL A 211 -4.48 8.04 9.21
CA VAL A 211 -5.86 8.48 9.44
C VAL A 211 -5.90 9.90 9.99
N SER A 212 -5.01 10.24 10.93
CA SER A 212 -4.97 11.58 11.52
C SER A 212 -4.63 12.64 10.48
N GLN A 213 -3.64 12.38 9.62
CA GLN A 213 -3.29 13.28 8.53
C GLN A 213 -4.46 13.51 7.57
N ALA A 214 -5.14 12.43 7.15
CA ALA A 214 -6.27 12.55 6.23
C ALA A 214 -7.46 13.31 6.83
N LEU A 215 -7.75 13.08 8.11
CA LEU A 215 -8.81 13.81 8.80
C LEU A 215 -8.48 15.31 8.90
N ASP A 216 -7.22 15.66 9.19
CA ASP A 216 -6.76 17.05 9.22
C ASP A 216 -6.85 17.73 7.85
N GLU A 217 -6.42 17.04 6.78
CA GLU A 217 -6.53 17.52 5.39
C GLU A 217 -7.99 17.76 4.96
N ASP A 218 -8.93 16.96 5.44
CA ASP A 218 -10.37 17.11 5.22
C ASP A 218 -11.05 18.11 6.18
N GLY A 219 -10.28 18.74 7.09
CA GLY A 219 -10.74 19.80 8.00
C GLY A 219 -11.38 19.31 9.31
N TYR A 220 -11.18 18.03 9.66
CA TYR A 220 -11.61 17.47 10.93
C TYR A 220 -10.51 17.53 11.98
N THR A 221 -10.90 17.66 13.25
CA THR A 221 -9.98 17.59 14.39
C THR A 221 -10.40 16.45 15.31
N VAL A 222 -9.52 15.47 15.48
CA VAL A 222 -9.74 14.31 16.36
C VAL A 222 -9.46 14.71 17.81
N GLN A 223 -10.37 14.37 18.73
CA GLN A 223 -10.22 14.55 20.18
C GLN A 223 -9.84 13.26 20.90
#